data_AF-A0A410YKS1-F1
#
_entry.id   AF-A0A410YKS1-F1
#
_cell.length_a   1.000
_cell.length_b   1.000
_cell.length_c   1.000
_cell.angle_alpha   90.00
_cell.angle_beta   90.00
_cell.angle_gamma   90.00
#
_symmetry.space_group_name_H-M   'P 1'
#
loop_
_entity.id
_entity.type
_entity.pdbx_description
1 polymer ?
#
loop_
_entity_poly.entity_id
_entity_poly.type
_entity_poly.pdbx_seq_one_letter_code
_entity_poly.pdbx_strand_id
1 'polypeptide(L)'
;MSMESDRSSLPADSLDQIADDLQRLRIAAGEVSYSELASRIAHRRQENGMSPAAARVARSTVFDIFRTGRTRINAELVAEIVVALGHDDVDAEAWRARCLAVRTTMKAQTAHAPLTPAPNHDSRLAIVVVLMVAAVGLNLFGGSVVSRFELPIFLDMIGTAVVAIMLGPWHGALVGLSTNVVGVFSTVPATLAYAIVNVVGALVWGYGVRLWHLDKTRLRFLLLNVLVALACTITAVPITVLVFGGVAGHAGDDFISTLRAIGDGLWTSVFTVNISISLADKLITGYTALAIIHLLGRLGFSEIIRRRDGPLNTRR
;
A
#
# COMPACT_ATOMS: atom_id res chain seq x y z
N MET A 1 -56.48 -19.30 -26.98
CA MET A 1 -55.79 -18.00 -27.12
C MET A 1 -55.39 -17.56 -25.71
N SER A 2 -54.51 -18.33 -25.07
CA SER A 2 -53.04 -18.17 -25.00
C SER A 2 -52.66 -17.54 -23.65
N MET A 3 -52.47 -18.41 -22.66
CA MET A 3 -51.75 -18.14 -21.42
C MET A 3 -50.26 -18.04 -21.78
N GLU A 4 -49.74 -16.83 -21.98
CA GLU A 4 -48.31 -16.57 -21.99
C GLU A 4 -47.93 -16.21 -20.54
N SER A 5 -47.32 -17.16 -19.85
CA SER A 5 -46.83 -16.98 -18.48
C SER A 5 -45.60 -16.08 -18.49
N ASP A 6 -45.65 -15.06 -17.62
CA ASP A 6 -44.53 -14.20 -17.24
C ASP A 6 -43.34 -15.05 -16.78
N ARG A 7 -42.31 -15.14 -17.65
CA ARG A 7 -41.04 -15.83 -17.41
C ARG A 7 -39.88 -14.85 -17.20
N SER A 8 -40.14 -13.63 -16.71
CA SER A 8 -39.10 -12.59 -16.66
C SER A 8 -38.99 -11.85 -15.33
N SER A 9 -38.61 -12.57 -14.27
CA SER A 9 -37.66 -12.07 -13.24
C SER A 9 -37.41 -13.13 -12.15
N LEU A 10 -36.66 -14.18 -12.46
CA LEU A 10 -36.00 -14.96 -11.40
C LEU A 10 -34.84 -14.10 -10.86
N PRO A 11 -34.72 -13.88 -9.53
CA PRO A 11 -33.59 -13.14 -8.98
C PRO A 11 -32.29 -13.80 -9.44
N ALA A 12 -31.34 -12.99 -9.93
CA ALA A 12 -30.06 -13.49 -10.41
C ALA A 12 -29.36 -14.22 -9.26
N ASP A 13 -29.26 -15.53 -9.42
CA ASP A 13 -28.64 -16.43 -8.48
C ASP A 13 -27.23 -15.91 -8.13
N SER A 14 -26.95 -15.70 -6.84
CA SER A 14 -25.70 -15.10 -6.36
C SER A 14 -24.89 -16.13 -5.58
N LEU A 15 -23.58 -15.87 -5.40
CA LEU A 15 -22.75 -16.75 -4.57
C LEU A 15 -23.24 -16.80 -3.12
N ASP A 16 -23.82 -15.71 -2.62
CA ASP A 16 -24.42 -15.65 -1.28
C ASP A 16 -25.69 -16.50 -1.21
N GLN A 17 -26.53 -16.45 -2.25
CA GLN A 17 -27.72 -17.30 -2.33
C GLN A 17 -27.35 -18.79 -2.37
N ILE A 18 -26.29 -19.17 -3.09
CA ILE A 18 -25.77 -20.54 -3.10
C ILE A 18 -25.29 -20.96 -1.70
N ALA A 19 -24.59 -20.08 -0.99
CA ALA A 19 -24.11 -20.37 0.36
C ALA A 19 -25.28 -20.53 1.36
N ASP A 20 -26.28 -19.65 1.29
CA ASP A 20 -27.48 -19.72 2.14
C ASP A 20 -28.31 -20.98 1.87
N ASP A 21 -28.45 -21.36 0.60
CA ASP A 21 -29.17 -22.57 0.21
C ASP A 21 -28.41 -23.84 0.65
N LEU A 22 -27.09 -23.85 0.56
CA LEU A 22 -26.26 -24.95 1.09
C LEU A 22 -26.42 -25.07 2.61
N GLN A 23 -26.47 -23.94 3.31
CA GLN A 23 -26.70 -23.92 4.75
C GLN A 23 -28.07 -24.53 5.09
N ARG A 24 -29.11 -24.20 4.34
CA ARG A 24 -30.44 -24.82 4.47
C ARG A 24 -30.42 -26.31 4.20
N LEU A 25 -29.72 -26.74 3.15
CA LEU A 25 -29.56 -28.17 2.81
C LEU A 25 -28.88 -28.95 3.94
N ARG A 26 -27.82 -28.37 4.54
CA ARG A 26 -27.11 -28.97 5.67
C ARG A 26 -27.98 -29.12 6.90
N ILE A 27 -28.81 -28.13 7.19
CA ILE A 27 -29.75 -28.17 8.33
C ILE A 27 -30.79 -29.27 8.09
N ALA A 28 -31.35 -29.35 6.87
CA ALA A 28 -32.32 -30.39 6.49
C ALA A 28 -31.74 -31.81 6.59
N ALA A 29 -30.45 -31.98 6.31
CA ALA A 29 -29.72 -33.25 6.46
C ALA A 29 -29.33 -33.59 7.92
N GLY A 30 -29.83 -32.86 8.92
CA GLY A 30 -29.58 -33.14 10.34
C GLY A 30 -28.33 -32.45 10.91
N GLU A 31 -27.98 -31.27 10.40
CA GLU A 31 -26.87 -30.43 10.90
C GLU A 31 -25.49 -31.12 10.92
N VAL A 32 -25.19 -31.88 9.87
CA VAL A 32 -23.91 -32.56 9.72
C VAL A 32 -22.72 -31.60 9.93
N SER A 33 -21.81 -31.96 10.83
CA SER A 33 -20.65 -31.12 11.16
C SER A 33 -19.70 -30.95 9.97
N TYR A 34 -18.98 -29.82 9.89
CA TYR A 34 -18.03 -29.58 8.79
C TYR A 34 -16.86 -30.57 8.76
N SER A 35 -16.44 -31.08 9.92
CA SER A 35 -15.42 -32.14 10.02
C SER A 35 -15.95 -33.46 9.48
N GLU A 36 -17.21 -33.79 9.75
CA GLU A 36 -17.86 -34.99 9.22
C GLU A 36 -17.99 -34.92 7.69
N LEU A 37 -18.42 -33.77 7.15
CA LEU A 37 -18.46 -33.54 5.71
C LEU A 37 -17.07 -33.70 5.07
N ALA A 38 -16.02 -33.14 5.69
CA ALA A 38 -14.66 -33.29 5.20
C ALA A 38 -14.20 -34.77 5.19
N SER A 39 -14.56 -35.54 6.23
CA SER A 39 -14.27 -36.97 6.31
C SER A 39 -15.00 -37.78 5.25
N ARG A 40 -16.30 -37.54 5.03
CA ARG A 40 -17.11 -38.22 4.00
C ARG A 40 -16.58 -37.96 2.60
N ILE A 41 -16.23 -36.71 2.29
CA ILE A 41 -15.62 -36.34 1.00
C ILE A 41 -14.28 -37.04 0.82
N ALA A 42 -13.43 -37.06 1.84
CA ALA A 42 -12.14 -37.74 1.78
C ALA A 42 -12.30 -39.25 1.59
N HIS A 43 -13.25 -39.89 2.27
CA HIS A 43 -13.55 -41.32 2.10
C HIS A 43 -13.97 -41.63 0.65
N ARG A 44 -14.93 -40.86 0.12
CA ARG A 44 -15.42 -41.05 -1.26
C ARG A 44 -14.32 -40.85 -2.31
N ARG A 45 -13.43 -39.89 -2.11
CA ARG A 45 -12.27 -39.68 -2.99
C ARG A 45 -11.30 -40.88 -2.96
N GLN A 46 -11.11 -41.52 -1.80
CA GLN A 46 -10.27 -42.72 -1.69
C GLN A 46 -10.93 -43.93 -2.36
N GLU A 47 -12.24 -44.11 -2.23
CA GLU A 47 -13.00 -45.13 -2.95
C GLU A 47 -12.85 -44.96 -4.47
N ASN A 48 -12.77 -43.71 -4.94
CA ASN A 48 -12.50 -43.36 -6.33
C ASN A 48 -11.00 -43.42 -6.71
N GLY A 49 -10.15 -44.06 -5.89
CA GLY A 49 -8.75 -44.35 -6.22
C GLY A 49 -7.74 -43.26 -5.87
N MET A 50 -8.13 -42.19 -5.16
CA MET A 50 -7.16 -41.18 -4.70
C MET A 50 -6.36 -41.67 -3.49
N SER A 51 -5.08 -41.27 -3.42
CA SER A 51 -4.26 -41.55 -2.24
C SER A 51 -4.80 -40.83 -1.00
N PRO A 52 -4.55 -41.34 0.23
CA PRO A 52 -5.07 -40.72 1.46
C PRO A 52 -4.66 -39.25 1.63
N ALA A 53 -3.46 -38.89 1.17
CA ALA A 53 -2.98 -37.51 1.20
C ALA A 53 -3.72 -36.60 0.20
N ALA A 54 -3.99 -37.08 -1.01
CA ALA A 54 -4.68 -36.33 -2.06
C ALA A 54 -6.19 -36.21 -1.81
N ALA A 55 -6.79 -37.20 -1.17
CA ALA A 55 -8.21 -37.23 -0.85
C ALA A 55 -8.60 -36.23 0.25
N ARG A 56 -7.65 -35.80 1.09
CA ARG A 56 -7.93 -34.97 2.26
C ARG A 56 -8.40 -33.57 1.89
N VAL A 57 -9.54 -33.16 2.44
CA VAL A 57 -10.04 -31.77 2.41
C VAL A 57 -9.97 -31.19 3.82
N ALA A 58 -9.50 -29.95 3.96
CA ALA A 58 -9.46 -29.29 5.26
C ALA A 58 -10.87 -28.85 5.70
N ARG A 59 -11.17 -28.99 7.00
CA ARG A 59 -12.42 -28.50 7.61
C ARG A 59 -12.69 -27.04 7.26
N SER A 60 -11.66 -26.18 7.29
CA SER A 60 -11.79 -24.77 6.95
C SER A 60 -12.22 -24.56 5.51
N THR A 61 -11.73 -25.36 4.57
CA THR A 61 -12.13 -25.31 3.15
C THR A 61 -13.61 -25.64 2.98
N VAL A 62 -14.10 -26.67 3.69
CA VAL A 62 -15.53 -27.02 3.69
C VAL A 62 -16.35 -25.90 4.33
N PHE A 63 -15.96 -25.43 5.52
CA PHE A 63 -16.62 -24.32 6.21
C PHE A 63 -16.72 -23.06 5.35
N ASP A 64 -15.66 -22.72 4.63
CA ASP A 64 -15.61 -21.54 3.77
C ASP A 64 -16.65 -21.59 2.64
N ILE A 65 -17.07 -22.76 2.17
CA ILE A 65 -18.13 -22.88 1.14
C ILE A 65 -19.49 -22.37 1.65
N PHE A 66 -19.74 -22.44 2.96
CA PHE A 66 -21.01 -22.01 3.57
C PHE A 66 -21.01 -20.53 3.98
N ARG A 67 -19.97 -19.76 3.65
CA ARG A 67 -19.87 -18.33 4.00
C ARG A 67 -20.35 -17.44 2.86
N THR A 68 -21.09 -16.40 3.20
CA THR A 68 -21.42 -15.28 2.32
C THR A 68 -20.25 -14.29 2.17
N GLY A 69 -20.37 -13.35 1.24
CA GLY A 69 -19.38 -12.33 0.91
C GLY A 69 -18.22 -12.85 0.05
N ARG A 70 -18.39 -13.98 -0.64
CA ARG A 70 -17.31 -14.57 -1.45
C ARG A 70 -17.33 -14.05 -2.87
N THR A 71 -16.14 -13.82 -3.41
CA THR A 71 -15.93 -13.47 -4.82
C THR A 71 -15.65 -14.69 -5.71
N ARG A 72 -15.46 -15.87 -5.11
CA ARG A 72 -15.21 -17.14 -5.80
C ARG A 72 -15.69 -18.33 -4.97
N ILE A 73 -16.17 -19.36 -5.65
CA ILE A 73 -16.56 -20.64 -5.06
C ILE A 73 -16.02 -21.80 -5.92
N ASN A 74 -15.67 -22.92 -5.29
CA ASN A 74 -15.25 -24.12 -6.02
C ASN A 74 -16.48 -25.00 -6.29
N ALA A 75 -16.94 -25.03 -7.55
CA ALA A 75 -18.13 -25.77 -7.96
C ALA A 75 -18.01 -27.29 -7.76
N GLU A 76 -16.81 -27.87 -7.92
CA GLU A 76 -16.58 -29.30 -7.66
C GLU A 76 -16.79 -29.63 -6.19
N LEU A 77 -16.23 -28.81 -5.31
CA LEU A 77 -16.34 -29.02 -3.87
C LEU A 77 -17.79 -28.85 -3.38
N VAL A 78 -18.56 -27.97 -4.01
CA VAL A 78 -20.00 -27.83 -3.72
C VAL A 78 -20.74 -29.13 -4.07
N ALA A 79 -20.49 -29.72 -5.24
CA ALA A 79 -21.09 -30.99 -5.63
C ALA A 79 -20.73 -32.13 -4.66
N GLU A 80 -19.45 -32.21 -4.27
CA GLU A 80 -18.99 -33.20 -3.29
C GLU A 80 -19.67 -33.03 -1.91
N ILE A 81 -19.91 -31.79 -1.47
CA ILE A 81 -20.65 -31.49 -0.24
C ILE A 81 -22.09 -31.95 -0.35
N VAL A 82 -22.76 -31.71 -1.49
CA VAL A 82 -24.15 -32.12 -1.72
C VAL A 82 -24.29 -33.64 -1.61
N VAL A 83 -23.39 -34.41 -2.22
CA VAL A 83 -23.42 -35.87 -2.06
C VAL A 83 -23.04 -36.32 -0.64
N ALA A 84 -22.09 -35.64 0.01
CA ALA A 84 -21.76 -35.94 1.40
C ALA A 84 -22.91 -35.67 2.39
N LEU A 85 -23.87 -34.82 1.99
CA LEU A 85 -25.13 -34.57 2.69
C LEU A 85 -26.22 -35.62 2.41
N GLY A 86 -25.96 -36.58 1.51
CA GLY A 86 -26.86 -37.70 1.22
C GLY A 86 -27.73 -37.53 -0.03
N HIS A 87 -27.47 -36.50 -0.84
CA HIS A 87 -28.13 -36.33 -2.14
C HIS A 87 -27.46 -37.16 -3.23
N ASP A 88 -28.18 -37.40 -4.33
CA ASP A 88 -27.66 -38.16 -5.47
C ASP A 88 -26.73 -37.34 -6.37
N ASP A 89 -26.11 -38.01 -7.35
CA ASP A 89 -25.18 -37.36 -8.28
C ASP A 89 -25.91 -36.40 -9.25
N VAL A 90 -27.21 -36.56 -9.44
CA VAL A 90 -28.02 -35.67 -10.30
C VAL A 90 -28.22 -34.32 -9.62
N ASP A 91 -28.59 -34.33 -8.35
CA ASP A 91 -28.67 -33.14 -7.49
C ASP A 91 -27.30 -32.44 -7.43
N ALA A 92 -26.23 -33.20 -7.22
CA ALA A 92 -24.88 -32.65 -7.14
C ALA A 92 -24.45 -31.93 -8.44
N GLU A 93 -24.78 -32.50 -9.61
CA GLU A 93 -24.50 -31.88 -10.90
C GLU A 93 -25.36 -30.61 -11.11
N ALA A 94 -26.61 -30.60 -10.64
CA ALA A 94 -27.45 -29.40 -10.68
C ALA A 94 -26.84 -28.24 -9.87
N TRP A 95 -26.34 -28.54 -8.66
CA TRP A 95 -25.64 -27.57 -7.81
C TRP A 95 -24.33 -27.06 -8.43
N ARG A 96 -23.58 -27.95 -9.07
CA ARG A 96 -22.38 -27.61 -9.83
C ARG A 96 -22.70 -26.68 -11.00
N ALA A 97 -23.68 -27.03 -11.82
CA ALA A 97 -24.13 -26.23 -12.95
C ALA A 97 -24.59 -24.84 -12.51
N ARG A 98 -25.33 -24.76 -11.39
CA ARG A 98 -25.74 -23.52 -10.74
C ARG A 98 -24.53 -22.64 -10.39
N CYS A 99 -23.51 -23.18 -9.73
CA CYS A 99 -22.27 -22.45 -9.42
C CYS A 99 -21.55 -21.94 -10.68
N LEU A 100 -21.50 -22.75 -11.75
CA LEU A 100 -20.88 -22.39 -13.01
C LEU A 100 -21.64 -21.29 -13.76
N ALA A 101 -22.98 -21.31 -13.70
CA ALA A 101 -23.84 -20.28 -14.27
C ALA A 101 -23.59 -18.93 -13.60
N VAL A 102 -23.59 -18.87 -12.26
CA VAL A 102 -23.27 -17.65 -11.49
C VAL A 102 -21.88 -17.13 -11.87
N ARG A 103 -20.88 -18.01 -11.95
CA ARG A 103 -19.52 -17.62 -12.36
C ARG A 103 -19.48 -17.01 -13.77
N THR A 104 -20.29 -17.54 -14.69
CA THR A 104 -20.36 -17.07 -16.08
C THR A 104 -21.05 -15.71 -16.14
N THR A 105 -22.14 -15.53 -15.39
CA THR A 105 -22.85 -14.26 -15.26
C THR A 105 -21.96 -13.19 -14.64
N MET A 106 -21.24 -13.50 -13.56
CA MET A 106 -20.28 -12.58 -12.93
C MET A 106 -19.17 -12.17 -13.90
N LYS A 107 -18.64 -13.12 -14.69
CA LYS A 107 -17.62 -12.85 -15.72
C LYS A 107 -18.16 -11.98 -16.85
N ALA A 108 -19.40 -12.20 -17.28
CA ALA A 108 -20.07 -11.37 -18.28
C ALA A 108 -20.32 -9.94 -17.75
N GLN A 109 -20.76 -9.81 -16.49
CA GLN A 109 -20.92 -8.52 -15.82
C GLN A 109 -19.59 -7.77 -15.67
N THR A 110 -18.49 -8.46 -15.38
CA THR A 110 -17.16 -7.81 -15.37
C THR A 110 -16.68 -7.41 -16.76
N ALA A 111 -17.06 -8.16 -17.80
CA ALA A 111 -16.74 -7.81 -19.19
C ALA A 111 -17.60 -6.66 -19.74
N HIS A 112 -18.82 -6.48 -19.22
CA HIS A 112 -19.77 -5.45 -19.63
C HIS A 112 -19.87 -4.26 -18.66
N ALA A 113 -19.13 -4.28 -17.56
CA ALA A 113 -18.92 -3.11 -16.74
C ALA A 113 -18.38 -1.99 -17.64
N PRO A 114 -18.92 -0.76 -17.56
CA PRO A 114 -18.40 0.36 -18.33
C PRO A 114 -16.89 0.40 -18.14
N LEU A 115 -16.14 0.30 -19.23
CA LEU A 115 -14.72 0.64 -19.23
C LEU A 115 -14.66 2.10 -18.81
N THR A 116 -14.53 2.40 -17.51
CA THR A 116 -14.05 3.71 -17.09
C THR A 116 -12.76 3.90 -17.87
N PRO A 117 -12.71 4.87 -18.81
CA PRO A 117 -11.53 5.02 -19.64
C PRO A 117 -10.36 5.22 -18.69
N ALA A 118 -9.30 4.44 -18.88
CA ALA A 118 -8.07 4.66 -18.14
C ALA A 118 -7.72 6.15 -18.28
N PRO A 119 -7.29 6.84 -17.21
CA PRO A 119 -6.99 8.27 -17.31
C PRO A 119 -6.02 8.47 -18.47
N ASN A 120 -6.39 9.37 -19.39
CA ASN A 120 -5.57 9.77 -20.53
C ASN A 120 -4.19 10.24 -20.01
N HIS A 121 -3.16 10.15 -20.86
CA HIS A 121 -1.78 10.48 -20.48
C HIS A 121 -1.69 11.88 -19.84
N ASP A 122 -2.47 12.82 -20.36
CA ASP A 122 -2.55 14.20 -19.89
C ASP A 122 -3.11 14.31 -18.47
N SER A 123 -4.17 13.58 -18.11
CA SER A 123 -4.70 13.58 -16.74
C SER A 123 -3.72 12.96 -15.75
N ARG A 124 -2.93 11.97 -16.16
CA ARG A 124 -1.92 11.37 -15.28
C ARG A 124 -0.77 12.31 -15.00
N LEU A 125 -0.27 12.96 -16.05
CA LEU A 125 0.79 13.96 -15.90
C LEU A 125 0.31 15.13 -15.06
N ALA A 126 -0.92 15.60 -15.28
CA ALA A 126 -1.54 16.62 -14.45
C ALA A 126 -1.59 16.20 -12.97
N ILE A 127 -2.01 14.98 -12.65
CA ILE A 127 -2.05 14.47 -11.27
C ILE A 127 -0.66 14.40 -10.65
N VAL A 128 0.34 13.91 -11.38
CA VAL A 128 1.73 13.87 -10.91
C VAL A 128 2.25 15.27 -10.60
N VAL A 129 2.02 16.22 -11.50
CA VAL A 129 2.43 17.63 -11.31
C VAL A 129 1.71 18.24 -10.11
N VAL A 130 0.39 18.07 -9.99
CA VAL A 130 -0.39 18.56 -8.85
C VAL A 130 0.13 17.99 -7.53
N LEU A 131 0.42 16.68 -7.48
CA LEU A 131 0.98 16.04 -6.29
C LEU A 131 2.35 16.61 -5.94
N MET A 132 3.21 16.85 -6.93
CA MET A 132 4.53 17.45 -6.72
C MET A 132 4.44 18.90 -6.24
N VAL A 133 3.54 19.72 -6.81
CA VAL A 133 3.32 21.09 -6.37
C VAL A 133 2.77 21.13 -4.95
N ALA A 134 1.78 20.27 -4.64
CA ALA A 134 1.25 20.13 -3.28
C ALA A 134 2.33 19.69 -2.28
N ALA A 135 3.23 18.79 -2.69
CA ALA A 135 4.34 18.34 -1.87
C ALA A 135 5.35 19.45 -1.58
N VAL A 136 5.69 20.30 -2.56
CA VAL A 136 6.51 21.51 -2.34
C VAL A 136 5.80 22.43 -1.34
N GLY A 137 4.51 22.70 -1.53
CA GLY A 137 3.73 23.51 -0.60
C GLY A 137 3.73 22.97 0.83
N LEU A 138 3.60 21.64 0.98
CA LEU A 138 3.65 20.98 2.29
C LEU A 138 5.01 21.14 2.97
N ASN A 139 6.11 21.03 2.22
CA ASN A 139 7.44 21.23 2.75
C ASN A 139 7.68 22.69 3.20
N LEU A 140 7.28 23.66 2.37
CA LEU A 140 7.38 25.09 2.72
C LEU A 140 6.54 25.43 3.94
N PHE A 141 5.35 24.84 4.06
CA PHE A 141 4.52 24.96 5.25
C PHE A 141 5.21 24.37 6.49
N GLY A 142 5.77 23.15 6.39
CA GLY A 142 6.52 22.51 7.46
C GLY A 142 7.71 23.37 7.93
N GLY A 143 8.51 23.87 6.98
CA GLY A 143 9.62 24.78 7.27
C GLY A 143 9.16 26.09 7.93
N SER A 144 8.05 26.67 7.48
CA SER A 144 7.48 27.89 8.07
C SER A 144 7.02 27.67 9.52
N VAL A 145 6.40 26.51 9.81
CA VAL A 145 6.01 26.13 11.18
C VAL A 145 7.24 26.01 12.07
N VAL A 146 8.28 25.31 11.59
CA VAL A 146 9.55 25.17 12.31
C VAL A 146 10.17 26.53 12.60
N SER A 147 10.29 27.41 11.60
CA SER A 147 10.85 28.75 11.79
C SER A 147 10.02 29.63 12.72
N ARG A 148 8.68 29.49 12.70
CA ARG A 148 7.78 30.30 13.54
C ARG A 148 7.83 29.94 15.02
N PHE A 149 7.98 28.65 15.32
CA PHE A 149 7.97 28.10 16.68
C PHE A 149 9.34 27.65 17.19
N GLU A 150 10.41 27.91 16.41
CA GLU A 150 11.80 27.58 16.75
C GLU A 150 11.99 26.10 17.14
N LEU A 151 11.31 25.21 16.40
CA LEU A 151 11.33 23.78 16.71
C LEU A 151 12.71 23.17 16.37
N PRO A 152 13.27 22.26 17.20
CA PRO A 152 14.55 21.62 16.94
C PRO A 152 14.42 20.43 15.96
N ILE A 153 13.72 20.63 14.84
CA ILE A 153 13.47 19.69 13.73
C ILE A 153 13.30 20.50 12.43
N PHE A 154 13.23 19.87 11.25
CA PHE A 154 13.18 20.60 9.97
C PHE A 154 11.81 20.54 9.28
N LEU A 155 11.14 19.38 9.28
CA LEU A 155 9.82 19.12 8.66
C LEU A 155 9.66 19.54 7.19
N ASP A 156 10.75 19.92 6.52
CA ASP A 156 10.80 20.45 5.16
C ASP A 156 10.96 19.35 4.10
N MET A 157 10.82 18.08 4.49
CA MET A 157 10.96 16.93 3.61
C MET A 157 9.76 15.96 3.63
N ILE A 158 8.63 16.35 4.23
CA ILE A 158 7.42 15.49 4.29
C ILE A 158 6.89 15.21 2.88
N GLY A 159 6.66 16.26 2.09
CA GLY A 159 6.26 16.15 0.70
C GLY A 159 7.32 15.44 -0.16
N THR A 160 8.60 15.73 0.09
CA THR A 160 9.73 15.05 -0.56
C THR A 160 9.65 13.53 -0.36
N ALA A 161 9.43 13.08 0.89
CA ALA A 161 9.29 11.67 1.24
C ALA A 161 8.05 11.04 0.59
N VAL A 162 6.89 11.71 0.64
CA VAL A 162 5.64 11.24 0.00
C VAL A 162 5.87 10.97 -1.48
N VAL A 163 6.43 11.94 -2.21
CA VAL A 163 6.66 11.84 -3.65
C VAL A 163 7.78 10.84 -3.97
N ALA A 164 8.85 10.79 -3.19
CA ALA A 164 9.94 9.83 -3.37
C ALA A 164 9.44 8.38 -3.28
N ILE A 165 8.59 8.09 -2.29
CA ILE A 165 8.04 6.75 -2.03
C ILE A 165 6.99 6.40 -3.08
N MET A 166 6.08 7.32 -3.43
CA MET A 166 4.97 7.04 -4.36
C MET A 166 5.40 7.07 -5.83
N LEU A 167 6.12 8.11 -6.24
CA LEU A 167 6.43 8.43 -7.64
C LEU A 167 7.89 8.17 -8.00
N GLY A 168 8.77 8.05 -7.01
CA GLY A 168 10.16 7.63 -7.16
C GLY A 168 11.22 8.64 -6.77
N PRO A 169 12.48 8.17 -6.68
CA PRO A 169 13.59 8.95 -6.15
C PRO A 169 13.79 10.26 -6.91
N TRP A 170 13.70 10.24 -8.25
CA TRP A 170 13.92 11.44 -9.07
C TRP A 170 12.78 12.47 -8.98
N HIS A 171 11.51 12.02 -8.87
CA HIS A 171 10.40 12.95 -8.63
C HIS A 171 10.52 13.58 -7.24
N GLY A 172 10.88 12.78 -6.24
CA GLY A 172 11.14 13.28 -4.89
C GLY A 172 12.32 14.26 -4.87
N ALA A 173 13.41 13.95 -5.56
CA ALA A 173 14.58 14.82 -5.67
C ALA A 173 14.21 16.17 -6.29
N LEU A 174 13.37 16.17 -7.33
CA LEU A 174 12.87 17.41 -7.94
C LEU A 174 12.01 18.22 -6.96
N VAL A 175 11.16 17.57 -6.15
CA VAL A 175 10.38 18.24 -5.09
C VAL A 175 11.30 18.84 -4.03
N GLY A 176 12.28 18.08 -3.54
CA GLY A 176 13.25 18.56 -2.55
C GLY A 176 14.06 19.75 -3.06
N LEU A 177 14.62 19.64 -4.27
CA LEU A 177 15.33 20.74 -4.91
C LEU A 177 14.44 21.99 -5.05
N SER A 178 13.23 21.82 -5.57
CA SER A 178 12.28 22.93 -5.75
C SER A 178 11.90 23.58 -4.42
N THR A 179 11.76 22.79 -3.36
CA THR A 179 11.49 23.29 -2.00
C THR A 179 12.58 24.23 -1.53
N ASN A 180 13.85 23.84 -1.64
CA ASN A 180 14.95 24.71 -1.20
C ASN A 180 15.11 25.95 -2.08
N VAL A 181 14.90 25.83 -3.40
CA VAL A 181 14.95 26.99 -4.32
C VAL A 181 13.87 28.02 -4.00
N VAL A 182 12.62 27.57 -3.80
CA VAL A 182 11.50 28.46 -3.44
C VAL A 182 11.64 28.93 -1.98
N GLY A 183 12.18 28.08 -1.10
CA GLY A 183 12.39 28.35 0.32
C GLY A 183 13.27 29.56 0.60
N VAL A 184 14.21 29.90 -0.30
CA VAL A 184 15.02 31.12 -0.21
C VAL A 184 14.17 32.38 0.00
N PHE A 185 12.97 32.42 -0.60
CA PHE A 185 12.07 33.58 -0.48
C PHE A 185 11.17 33.54 0.76
N SER A 186 11.11 32.42 1.48
CA SER A 186 10.14 32.18 2.55
C SER A 186 10.76 31.96 3.94
N THR A 187 11.99 31.44 4.01
CA THR A 187 12.68 31.12 5.27
C THR A 187 14.00 31.88 5.38
N VAL A 188 15.13 31.21 5.13
CA VAL A 188 16.47 31.79 5.21
C VAL A 188 17.29 31.49 3.95
N PRO A 189 18.16 32.40 3.48
CA PRO A 189 18.95 32.18 2.27
C PRO A 189 19.85 30.94 2.31
N ALA A 190 20.30 30.53 3.51
CA ALA A 190 21.12 29.35 3.72
C ALA A 190 20.46 28.06 3.23
N THR A 191 19.12 28.02 3.16
CA THR A 191 18.35 26.85 2.71
C THR A 191 18.74 26.36 1.32
N LEU A 192 19.23 27.22 0.43
CA LEU A 192 19.65 26.82 -0.91
C LEU A 192 20.81 25.80 -0.87
N ALA A 193 21.76 25.97 0.05
CA ALA A 193 22.88 25.05 0.20
C ALA A 193 22.43 23.63 0.62
N TYR A 194 21.31 23.55 1.35
CA TYR A 194 20.73 22.28 1.81
C TYR A 194 19.85 21.58 0.76
N ALA A 195 19.70 22.14 -0.45
CA ALA A 195 18.98 21.48 -1.55
C ALA A 195 19.53 20.08 -1.85
N ILE A 196 20.85 19.91 -1.80
CA ILE A 196 21.50 18.61 -2.01
C ILE A 196 21.16 17.60 -0.91
N VAL A 197 20.98 18.05 0.33
CA VAL A 197 20.53 17.21 1.45
C VAL A 197 19.12 16.69 1.18
N ASN A 198 18.26 17.57 0.68
CA ASN A 198 16.88 17.26 0.31
C ASN A 198 16.83 16.22 -0.82
N VAL A 199 17.66 16.41 -1.85
CA VAL A 199 17.86 15.44 -2.94
C VAL A 199 18.35 14.09 -2.42
N VAL A 200 19.40 14.06 -1.60
CA VAL A 200 19.96 12.83 -1.04
C VAL A 200 18.90 12.05 -0.26
N GLY A 201 18.14 12.72 0.63
CA GLY A 201 17.07 12.06 1.37
C GLY A 201 15.99 11.47 0.47
N ALA A 202 15.60 12.19 -0.58
CA ALA A 202 14.65 11.69 -1.58
C ALA A 202 15.15 10.44 -2.32
N LEU A 203 16.43 10.42 -2.70
CA LEU A 203 17.04 9.28 -3.35
C LEU A 203 17.05 8.06 -2.42
N VAL A 204 17.43 8.23 -1.15
CA VAL A 204 17.47 7.14 -0.17
C VAL A 204 16.07 6.61 0.13
N TRP A 205 15.06 7.46 0.35
CA TRP A 205 13.66 7.00 0.50
C TRP A 205 13.17 6.25 -0.74
N GLY A 206 13.34 6.86 -1.93
CA GLY A 206 12.82 6.32 -3.18
C GLY A 206 13.47 4.99 -3.57
N TYR A 207 14.81 4.91 -3.54
CA TYR A 207 15.51 3.65 -3.84
C TYR A 207 15.38 2.62 -2.72
N GLY A 208 15.31 3.04 -1.45
CA GLY A 208 15.10 2.13 -0.32
C GLY A 208 13.77 1.39 -0.40
N VAL A 209 12.72 2.04 -0.89
CA VAL A 209 11.44 1.37 -1.16
C VAL A 209 11.49 0.55 -2.45
N ARG A 210 12.06 1.08 -3.54
CA ARG A 210 12.00 0.42 -4.86
C ARG A 210 12.94 -0.77 -5.02
N LEU A 211 14.16 -0.67 -4.53
CA LEU A 211 15.19 -1.70 -4.69
C LEU A 211 15.20 -2.66 -3.51
N TRP A 212 15.12 -2.11 -2.29
CA TRP A 212 15.30 -2.89 -1.06
C TRP A 212 14.00 -3.24 -0.33
N HIS A 213 12.85 -2.76 -0.82
CA HIS A 213 11.53 -3.07 -0.25
C HIS A 213 11.48 -2.82 1.27
N LEU A 214 12.07 -1.71 1.70
CA LEU A 214 12.16 -1.36 3.12
C LEU A 214 10.84 -0.81 3.70
N ASP A 215 9.80 -0.65 2.88
CA ASP A 215 8.43 -0.28 3.29
C ASP A 215 7.62 -1.45 3.87
N LYS A 216 8.05 -2.70 3.70
CA LYS A 216 7.20 -3.88 3.95
C LYS A 216 6.92 -4.19 5.41
N THR A 217 7.77 -3.75 6.33
CA THR A 217 7.59 -3.98 7.77
C THR A 217 7.96 -2.74 8.56
N ARG A 218 7.38 -2.61 9.77
CA ARG A 218 7.65 -1.46 10.64
C ARG A 218 9.14 -1.27 10.94
N LEU A 219 9.85 -2.38 11.19
CA LEU A 219 11.28 -2.36 11.48
C LEU A 219 12.11 -1.97 10.24
N ARG A 220 11.77 -2.49 9.05
CA ARG A 220 12.48 -2.08 7.82
C ARG A 220 12.26 -0.61 7.49
N PHE A 221 11.06 -0.10 7.75
CA PHE A 221 10.76 1.31 7.53
C PHE A 221 11.45 2.21 8.56
N LEU A 222 11.57 1.74 9.81
CA LEU A 222 12.40 2.40 10.82
C LEU A 222 13.86 2.50 10.33
N LEU A 223 14.44 1.39 9.87
CA LEU A 223 15.80 1.37 9.32
C LEU A 223 15.95 2.31 8.12
N LEU A 224 14.97 2.36 7.23
CA LEU A 224 14.98 3.30 6.10
C LEU A 224 15.11 4.75 6.57
N ASN A 225 14.33 5.16 7.58
CA ASN A 225 14.39 6.53 8.09
C ASN A 225 15.70 6.83 8.84
N VAL A 226 16.28 5.84 9.53
CA VAL A 226 17.63 5.95 10.10
C VAL A 226 18.69 6.15 9.00
N LEU A 227 18.61 5.38 7.91
CA LEU A 227 19.52 5.53 6.77
C LEU A 227 19.39 6.90 6.10
N VAL A 228 18.15 7.40 5.96
CA VAL A 228 17.90 8.75 5.44
C VAL A 228 18.49 9.81 6.36
N ALA A 229 18.31 9.69 7.67
CA ALA A 229 18.88 10.62 8.65
C ALA A 229 20.41 10.66 8.56
N LEU A 230 21.06 9.49 8.51
CA LEU A 230 22.51 9.37 8.38
C LEU A 230 23.01 9.98 7.06
N ALA A 231 22.37 9.66 5.93
CA ALA A 231 22.74 10.21 4.63
C ALA A 231 22.58 11.74 4.57
N CYS A 232 21.49 12.25 5.15
CA CYS A 232 21.26 13.68 5.26
C CYS A 232 22.33 14.35 6.13
N THR A 233 22.67 13.76 7.28
CA THR A 233 23.71 14.28 8.18
C THR A 233 25.10 14.27 7.55
N ILE A 234 25.50 13.18 6.91
CA ILE A 234 26.80 13.09 6.20
C ILE A 234 26.91 14.18 5.13
N THR A 235 25.79 14.55 4.51
CA THR A 235 25.74 15.63 3.52
C THR A 235 25.68 17.02 4.15
N ALA A 236 24.89 17.21 5.20
CA ALA A 236 24.63 18.49 5.84
C ALA A 236 25.79 19.00 6.70
N VAL A 237 26.52 18.10 7.37
CA VAL A 237 27.60 18.48 8.29
C VAL A 237 28.74 19.22 7.57
N PRO A 238 29.30 18.70 6.46
CA PRO A 238 30.34 19.43 5.70
C PRO A 238 29.87 20.80 5.22
N ILE A 239 28.61 20.91 4.76
CA ILE A 239 28.03 22.19 4.33
C ILE A 239 28.00 23.16 5.50
N THR A 240 27.47 22.73 6.65
CA THR A 240 27.34 23.56 7.85
C THR A 240 28.71 24.03 8.36
N VAL A 241 29.71 23.15 8.35
CA VAL A 241 31.06 23.49 8.82
C VAL A 241 31.83 24.36 7.83
N LEU A 242 31.90 23.96 6.57
CA LEU A 242 32.78 24.58 5.57
C LEU A 242 32.19 25.83 4.94
N VAL A 243 30.86 25.89 4.75
CA VAL A 243 30.18 27.02 4.11
C VAL A 243 29.72 28.03 5.16
N PHE A 244 29.23 27.55 6.31
CA PHE A 244 28.58 28.39 7.32
C PHE A 244 29.35 28.51 8.64
N GLY A 245 30.54 27.90 8.76
CA GLY A 245 31.36 28.00 9.98
C GLY A 245 30.75 27.37 11.24
N GLY A 246 29.67 26.59 11.10
CA GLY A 246 28.94 25.93 12.19
C GLY A 246 27.62 26.59 12.58
N VAL A 247 27.23 27.72 11.99
CA VAL A 247 25.96 28.42 12.31
C VAL A 247 25.29 28.79 10.98
N ALA A 248 24.18 28.12 10.65
CA ALA A 248 23.54 28.23 9.35
C ALA A 248 22.16 28.93 9.36
N GLY A 249 21.74 29.46 10.50
CA GLY A 249 20.43 30.07 10.71
C GLY A 249 19.31 29.07 11.01
N HIS A 250 19.64 27.95 11.65
CA HIS A 250 18.66 26.89 11.98
C HIS A 250 18.54 26.71 13.50
N ALA A 251 17.42 26.16 13.97
CA ALA A 251 17.15 25.96 15.40
C ALA A 251 18.20 25.09 16.14
N GLY A 252 19.03 24.33 15.40
CA GLY A 252 20.14 23.56 15.97
C GLY A 252 21.36 24.40 16.36
N ASP A 253 21.48 25.65 15.89
CA ASP A 253 22.69 26.45 16.03
C ASP A 253 22.99 26.81 17.50
N ASP A 254 21.95 27.03 18.32
CA ASP A 254 22.10 27.30 19.76
C ASP A 254 22.66 26.09 20.52
N PHE A 255 22.30 24.88 20.10
CA PHE A 255 22.88 23.65 20.66
C PHE A 255 24.34 23.50 20.24
N ILE A 256 24.67 23.85 19.00
CA ILE A 256 26.05 23.81 18.49
C ILE A 256 26.93 24.81 19.26
N SER A 257 26.43 26.03 19.48
CA SER A 257 27.16 27.07 20.23
C SER A 257 27.39 26.66 21.68
N THR A 258 26.40 26.03 22.32
CA THR A 258 26.50 25.49 23.69
C THR A 258 27.56 24.39 23.80
N LEU A 259 27.56 23.41 22.89
CA LEU A 259 28.57 22.34 22.91
C LEU A 259 29.99 22.90 22.72
N ARG A 260 30.15 23.86 21.81
CA ARG A 260 31.43 24.54 21.61
C ARG A 260 31.87 25.32 22.85
N ALA A 261 30.96 25.95 23.58
CA ALA A 261 31.27 26.69 24.80
C ALA A 261 31.81 25.78 25.91
N ILE A 262 31.44 24.50 25.92
CA ILE A 262 31.89 23.50 26.90
C ILE A 262 33.23 22.85 26.47
N GLY A 263 33.76 23.21 25.29
CA GLY A 263 35.10 22.84 24.82
C GLY A 263 35.14 21.84 23.67
N ASP A 264 33.98 21.44 23.12
CA ASP A 264 33.95 20.52 21.98
C ASP A 264 34.43 21.18 20.68
N GLY A 265 35.08 20.38 19.83
CA GLY A 265 35.46 20.79 18.49
C GLY A 265 34.26 21.17 17.62
N LEU A 266 34.50 22.00 16.60
CA LEU A 266 33.48 22.41 15.62
C LEU A 266 32.79 21.20 14.98
N TRP A 267 33.59 20.31 14.38
CA TRP A 267 33.07 19.16 13.65
C TRP A 267 32.26 18.21 14.53
N THR A 268 32.73 17.95 15.76
CA THR A 268 32.04 17.08 16.71
C THR A 268 30.74 17.71 17.18
N SER A 269 30.73 19.01 17.48
CA SER A 269 29.53 19.73 17.89
C SER A 269 28.46 19.71 16.79
N VAL A 270 28.83 20.07 15.56
CA VAL A 270 27.90 20.09 14.42
C VAL A 270 27.39 18.69 14.10
N PHE A 271 28.27 17.68 14.09
CA PHE A 271 27.86 16.30 13.83
C PHE A 271 26.86 15.80 14.88
N THR A 272 27.17 15.97 16.16
CA THR A 272 26.34 15.47 17.28
C THR A 272 24.96 16.12 17.28
N VAL A 273 24.87 17.44 17.10
CA VAL A 273 23.59 18.13 17.03
C VAL A 273 22.82 17.72 15.77
N ASN A 274 23.49 17.73 14.61
CA ASN A 274 22.83 17.43 13.34
C ASN A 274 22.28 16.00 13.31
N ILE A 275 23.04 14.99 13.76
CA ILE A 275 22.54 13.61 13.76
C ILE A 275 21.35 13.43 14.69
N SER A 276 21.37 14.08 15.86
CA SER A 276 20.30 13.99 16.85
C SER A 276 18.99 14.59 16.31
N ILE A 277 19.08 15.79 15.73
CA ILE A 277 17.94 16.47 15.10
C ILE A 277 17.47 15.71 13.86
N SER A 278 18.40 15.34 12.96
CA SER A 278 18.10 14.62 11.72
C SER A 278 17.40 13.30 11.98
N LEU A 279 17.82 12.54 13.01
CA LEU A 279 17.18 11.28 13.36
C LEU A 279 15.73 11.48 13.79
N ALA A 280 15.47 12.41 14.72
CA ALA A 280 14.11 12.73 15.16
C ALA A 280 13.25 13.22 13.98
N ASP A 281 13.80 14.12 13.18
CA ASP A 281 13.14 14.71 12.02
C ASP A 281 12.75 13.67 10.96
N LYS A 282 13.67 12.79 10.56
CA LYS A 282 13.38 11.79 9.51
C LYS A 282 12.45 10.69 9.98
N LEU A 283 12.43 10.37 11.27
CA LEU A 283 11.42 9.48 11.83
C LEU A 283 10.02 10.12 11.74
N ILE A 284 9.85 11.35 12.24
CA ILE A 284 8.57 12.06 12.19
C ILE A 284 8.12 12.24 10.73
N THR A 285 9.03 12.72 9.88
CA THR A 285 8.79 12.98 8.46
C THR A 285 8.38 11.71 7.71
N GLY A 286 9.13 10.62 7.87
CA GLY A 286 8.88 9.37 7.19
C GLY A 286 7.54 8.74 7.58
N TYR A 287 7.22 8.69 8.88
CA TYR A 287 5.93 8.15 9.33
C TYR A 287 4.75 9.05 8.97
N THR A 288 4.92 10.37 9.00
CA THR A 288 3.91 11.32 8.50
C THR A 288 3.66 11.11 7.01
N ALA A 289 4.72 10.98 6.21
CA ALA A 289 4.61 10.66 4.80
C ALA A 289 3.88 9.33 4.57
N LEU A 290 4.20 8.30 5.34
CA LEU A 290 3.51 7.01 5.26
C LEU A 290 2.01 7.15 5.57
N ALA A 291 1.63 7.95 6.58
CA ALA A 291 0.23 8.20 6.90
C ALA A 291 -0.50 8.92 5.75
N ILE A 292 0.13 9.93 5.15
CA ILE A 292 -0.41 10.64 3.97
C ILE A 292 -0.60 9.68 2.79
N ILE A 293 0.37 8.80 2.53
CA ILE A 293 0.28 7.81 1.45
C ILE A 293 -0.91 6.86 1.67
N HIS A 294 -1.14 6.40 2.91
CA HIS A 294 -2.29 5.57 3.24
C HIS A 294 -3.62 6.32 3.04
N LEU A 295 -3.68 7.60 3.40
CA LEU A 295 -4.85 8.45 3.19
C LEU A 295 -5.14 8.62 1.69
N LEU A 296 -4.12 8.94 0.88
CA LEU A 296 -4.25 9.05 -0.57
C LEU A 296 -4.72 7.74 -1.22
N GLY A 297 -4.23 6.59 -0.72
CA GLY A 297 -4.68 5.26 -1.15
C GLY A 297 -6.18 5.05 -0.90
N ARG A 298 -6.70 5.47 0.27
CA ARG A 298 -8.14 5.40 0.58
C ARG A 298 -8.99 6.31 -0.32
N LEU A 299 -8.44 7.42 -0.78
CA LEU A 299 -9.10 8.36 -1.69
C LEU A 299 -9.03 7.91 -3.17
N GLY A 300 -8.49 6.73 -3.48
CA GLY A 300 -8.48 6.16 -4.83
C GLY A 300 -7.26 6.52 -5.70
N PHE A 301 -6.28 7.26 -5.17
CA PHE A 301 -5.07 7.63 -5.93
C PHE A 301 -4.14 6.43 -6.24
N SER A 302 -4.30 5.31 -5.52
CA SER A 302 -3.47 4.10 -5.72
C SER A 302 -3.65 3.48 -7.12
N GLU A 303 -4.85 3.57 -7.69
CA GLU A 303 -5.18 2.97 -8.99
C GLU A 303 -4.56 3.74 -10.17
N ILE A 304 -4.33 5.04 -9.96
CA ILE A 304 -3.78 5.96 -10.96
C ILE A 304 -2.25 5.81 -11.07
N ILE A 305 -1.57 5.49 -9.96
CA ILE A 305 -0.10 5.42 -9.88
C ILE A 305 0.42 4.00 -10.22
N ARG A 306 -0.32 2.95 -9.90
CA ARG A 306 0.13 1.54 -10.04
C ARG A 306 0.17 1.01 -11.48
N ARG A 307 -0.44 1.70 -12.46
CA ARG A 307 -0.49 1.27 -13.88
C ARG A 307 0.84 1.37 -14.66
N ARG A 308 1.97 1.61 -13.97
CA ARG A 308 3.30 1.60 -14.57
C ARG A 308 3.88 0.19 -14.74
N ASP A 309 3.43 -0.78 -13.93
CA ASP A 309 4.00 -2.14 -13.90
C ASP A 309 3.09 -3.18 -14.56
N GLY A 310 2.53 -2.85 -15.74
CA GLY A 310 2.09 -3.89 -16.67
C GLY A 310 3.33 -4.64 -17.19
N PRO A 311 3.27 -5.96 -17.42
CA PRO A 311 4.44 -6.72 -17.84
C PRO A 311 5.05 -6.05 -19.08
N LEU A 312 6.36 -5.74 -18.97
CA LEU A 312 7.17 -5.35 -20.12
C LEU A 312 6.93 -6.39 -21.20
N ASN A 313 6.21 -5.97 -22.24
CA ASN A 313 5.88 -6.78 -23.37
C ASN A 313 7.23 -7.20 -23.99
N THR A 314 7.64 -8.44 -23.74
CA THR A 314 8.77 -9.08 -24.40
C THR A 314 8.42 -9.20 -25.87
N ARG A 315 8.75 -8.14 -26.62
CA ARG A 315 8.87 -8.17 -28.06
C ARG A 315 10.27 -7.74 -28.43
N ARG A 316 11.17 -8.72 -28.47
CA ARG A 316 12.03 -9.04 -29.62
C ARG A 316 12.73 -10.37 -29.35
#